data_AF-A0A7C7PMH5-F1
#
_entry.id   AF-A0A7C7PMH5-F1
#
_cell.length_a   1.000
_cell.length_b   1.000
_cell.length_c   1.000
_cell.angle_alpha   90.00
_cell.angle_beta   90.00
_cell.angle_gamma   90.00
#
_symmetry.space_group_name_H-M   'P 1'
#
loop_
_entity.id
_entity.type
_entity.pdbx_description
1 polymer ?
#
loop_
_entity_poly.entity_id
_entity_poly.type
_entity_poly.pdbx_seq_one_letter_code
_entity_poly.pdbx_strand_id
1 'polypeptide(L)'
;MKQFIRTLVLALVISLVATPSGAQSLYNAAGMGLPVEAIDGRARALGNLGIGLWGSGLLPGDPAAAGMFIVPTAVIVGQPSWVDYDHESGNSGSIQGSRFPLMGVGYPGFSGIFTLSLSSFLDQHYKSQRSLELDLRGEKSEVTDLFEQDGSIGSLNFGYSRPIGTSAALGFSLGRYTGSILRQLERDFSTLSFPGALESYQTSSRWTYSGTSLTGGMAANLGTFARVAASVTWSGDLNATASDDTPGMDRSFSLPMQYRLGTSIVLAPGLMITASAIRADWADIERDLDTPTTVGSTSNIGVGVELSRANIFGLALPLRFGYRTGKLPFSLGSGVATERIFSAGLGLSLSQADDIVLGGVDAAIERGRRSGSVLSEAFWRATISLRVSGY
;
A
#
# COMPACT_ATOMS: atom_id res chain seq x y z
N MET A 1 -10.69 -34.86 12.55
CA MET A 1 -10.77 -33.49 13.12
C MET A 1 -9.65 -32.55 12.65
N LYS A 2 -8.35 -32.90 12.74
CA LYS A 2 -7.24 -32.01 12.34
C LYS A 2 -7.21 -31.62 10.86
N GLN A 3 -7.64 -32.49 9.95
CA GLN A 3 -7.75 -32.17 8.51
C GLN A 3 -8.94 -31.26 8.21
N PHE A 4 -10.06 -31.44 8.89
CA PHE A 4 -11.27 -30.63 8.68
C PHE A 4 -11.07 -29.16 9.10
N ILE A 5 -10.31 -28.93 10.18
CA ILE A 5 -9.95 -27.58 10.65
C ILE A 5 -8.98 -26.90 9.66
N ARG A 6 -8.05 -27.65 9.04
CA ARG A 6 -7.14 -27.12 8.02
C ARG A 6 -7.88 -26.68 6.76
N THR A 7 -8.86 -27.44 6.30
CA THR A 7 -9.67 -27.09 5.12
C THR A 7 -10.62 -25.92 5.43
N LEU A 8 -11.15 -25.84 6.65
CA LEU A 8 -12.03 -24.75 7.07
C LEU A 8 -11.28 -23.41 7.14
N VAL A 9 -10.04 -23.39 7.66
CA VAL A 9 -9.22 -22.17 7.72
C VAL A 9 -8.81 -21.71 6.31
N LEU A 10 -8.50 -22.64 5.40
CA LEU A 10 -8.16 -22.30 4.01
C LEU A 10 -9.38 -21.78 3.23
N ALA A 11 -10.58 -22.35 3.47
CA ALA A 11 -11.82 -21.92 2.84
C ALA A 11 -12.35 -20.58 3.42
N LEU A 12 -12.13 -20.31 4.71
CA LEU A 12 -12.50 -19.04 5.34
C LEU A 12 -11.60 -17.89 4.85
N VAL A 13 -10.31 -18.14 4.58
CA VAL A 13 -9.40 -17.11 4.05
C VAL A 13 -9.72 -16.75 2.59
N ILE A 14 -10.25 -17.68 1.80
CA ILE A 14 -10.61 -17.43 0.39
C ILE A 14 -12.01 -16.80 0.25
N SER A 15 -12.94 -17.09 1.17
CA SER A 15 -14.33 -16.59 1.09
C SER A 15 -14.54 -15.15 1.59
N LEU A 16 -13.51 -14.49 2.13
CA LEU A 16 -13.58 -13.10 2.62
C LEU A 16 -13.19 -12.01 1.60
N VAL A 17 -12.86 -12.33 0.33
CA VAL A 17 -12.21 -11.34 -0.59
C VAL A 17 -12.89 -11.18 -1.95
N ALA A 18 -14.22 -11.29 -2.02
CA ALA A 18 -14.97 -10.90 -3.22
C ALA A 18 -16.06 -9.88 -2.88
N THR A 19 -15.67 -8.75 -2.27
CA THR A 19 -16.52 -7.55 -2.26
C THR A 19 -16.33 -6.81 -3.58
N PRO A 20 -17.36 -6.14 -4.12
CA PRO A 20 -17.19 -5.23 -5.25
C PRO A 20 -16.07 -4.24 -4.93
N SER A 21 -15.13 -4.11 -5.85
CA SER A 21 -14.00 -3.18 -5.78
C SER A 21 -14.55 -1.76 -5.75
N GLY A 22 -14.64 -1.15 -4.58
CA GLY A 22 -14.81 0.29 -4.43
C GLY A 22 -13.50 0.97 -4.07
N ALA A 23 -13.47 2.30 -4.15
CA ALA A 23 -12.30 3.10 -3.83
C ALA A 23 -11.82 2.88 -2.38
N GLN A 24 -10.51 2.94 -2.15
CA GLN A 24 -9.94 2.88 -0.80
C GLN A 24 -9.64 4.26 -0.20
N SER A 25 -9.92 5.32 -0.96
CA SER A 25 -9.68 6.72 -0.62
C SER A 25 -10.24 7.61 -1.73
N LEU A 26 -10.90 8.73 -1.40
CA LEU A 26 -11.16 9.81 -2.35
C LEU A 26 -9.87 10.59 -2.69
N TYR A 27 -8.86 10.57 -1.81
CA TYR A 27 -7.51 11.05 -2.17
C TYR A 27 -6.86 10.27 -3.34
N ASN A 28 -7.41 9.12 -3.78
CA ASN A 28 -6.97 8.45 -5.00
C ASN A 28 -7.22 9.29 -6.27
N ALA A 29 -8.11 10.27 -6.21
CA ALA A 29 -8.38 11.21 -7.29
C ALA A 29 -7.35 12.34 -7.40
N ALA A 30 -6.52 12.55 -6.37
CA ALA A 30 -5.55 13.64 -6.33
C ALA A 30 -4.23 13.23 -7.02
N GLY A 31 -3.73 14.08 -7.92
CA GLY A 31 -2.45 13.89 -8.61
C GLY A 31 -2.34 12.50 -9.26
N MET A 32 -1.37 11.71 -8.79
CA MET A 32 -1.08 10.34 -9.27
C MET A 32 -1.70 9.24 -8.42
N GLY A 33 -2.65 9.59 -7.54
CA GLY A 33 -3.28 8.67 -6.60
C GLY A 33 -2.49 8.46 -5.31
N LEU A 34 -3.01 7.61 -4.44
CA LEU A 34 -2.45 7.42 -3.10
C LEU A 34 -1.31 6.39 -3.12
N PRO A 35 -0.10 6.72 -2.59
CA PRO A 35 0.95 5.72 -2.42
C PRO A 35 0.53 4.60 -1.50
N VAL A 36 0.85 3.37 -1.91
CA VAL A 36 0.59 2.16 -1.16
C VAL A 36 1.91 1.61 -0.64
N GLU A 37 1.99 1.42 0.67
CA GLU A 37 3.14 0.76 1.28
C GLU A 37 2.96 -0.76 1.20
N ALA A 38 3.87 -1.42 0.49
CA ALA A 38 3.92 -2.88 0.35
C ALA A 38 4.57 -3.52 1.59
N ILE A 39 3.81 -3.60 2.68
CA ILE A 39 4.26 -4.13 3.96
C ILE A 39 3.33 -5.24 4.48
N ASP A 40 3.88 -6.14 5.30
CA ASP A 40 3.15 -7.27 5.87
C ASP A 40 2.31 -6.89 7.10
N GLY A 41 1.46 -7.83 7.56
CA GLY A 41 0.56 -7.60 8.70
C GLY A 41 1.32 -7.29 9.99
N ARG A 42 2.51 -7.87 10.18
CA ARG A 42 3.35 -7.55 11.34
C ARG A 42 3.82 -6.10 11.33
N ALA A 43 4.35 -5.62 10.20
CA ALA A 43 4.78 -4.23 10.06
C ALA A 43 3.61 -3.25 10.26
N ARG A 44 2.45 -3.56 9.68
CA ARG A 44 1.20 -2.79 9.85
C ARG A 44 0.77 -2.69 11.31
N ALA A 45 0.71 -3.82 12.02
CA ALA A 45 0.33 -3.87 13.43
C ALA A 45 1.26 -3.07 14.34
N LEU A 46 2.52 -2.89 13.94
CA LEU A 46 3.51 -2.09 14.65
C LEU A 46 3.57 -0.64 14.19
N GLY A 47 2.72 -0.22 13.26
CA GLY A 47 2.77 1.11 12.66
C GLY A 47 4.09 1.38 11.93
N ASN A 48 4.86 0.32 11.63
CA ASN A 48 6.17 0.41 11.02
C ASN A 48 6.01 0.63 9.50
N LEU A 49 7.01 1.29 8.91
CA LEU A 49 7.03 1.68 7.51
C LEU A 49 7.81 0.69 6.61
N GLY A 50 7.98 -0.55 7.07
CA GLY A 50 8.59 -1.65 6.34
C GLY A 50 10.11 -1.66 6.32
N ILE A 51 10.76 -1.15 7.38
CA ILE A 51 12.22 -1.05 7.48
C ILE A 51 12.70 -1.31 8.90
N GLY A 52 13.79 -2.07 9.05
CA GLY A 52 14.50 -2.23 10.33
C GLY A 52 13.79 -3.06 11.38
N LEU A 53 12.81 -3.88 10.97
CA LEU A 53 12.14 -4.86 11.82
C LEU A 53 13.00 -6.11 12.01
N TRP A 54 13.00 -6.69 13.21
CA TRP A 54 13.75 -7.93 13.49
C TRP A 54 12.99 -9.15 12.99
N GLY A 55 13.62 -10.01 12.18
CA GLY A 55 12.92 -11.15 11.56
C GLY A 55 11.82 -10.71 10.57
N SER A 56 11.98 -9.52 9.99
CA SER A 56 11.08 -8.97 8.99
C SER A 56 11.13 -9.76 7.69
N GLY A 57 9.98 -9.84 7.02
CA GLY A 57 9.79 -10.64 5.81
C GLY A 57 10.45 -10.06 4.55
N LEU A 58 9.99 -10.56 3.42
CA LEU A 58 10.36 -10.09 2.07
C LEU A 58 9.68 -8.76 1.78
N LEU A 59 10.27 -7.67 2.27
CA LEU A 59 9.73 -6.32 2.10
C LEU A 59 10.52 -5.58 1.00
N PRO A 60 9.87 -5.09 -0.07
CA PRO A 60 10.57 -4.39 -1.16
C PRO A 60 11.35 -3.15 -0.68
N GLY A 61 10.86 -2.49 0.38
CA GLY A 61 11.50 -1.31 0.96
C GLY A 61 12.72 -1.60 1.86
N ASP A 62 12.95 -2.86 2.25
CA ASP A 62 14.09 -3.30 3.07
C ASP A 62 14.75 -4.53 2.42
N PRO A 63 15.45 -4.35 1.28
CA PRO A 63 16.05 -5.47 0.57
C PRO A 63 17.12 -6.18 1.40
N ALA A 64 17.76 -5.50 2.35
CA ALA A 64 18.79 -6.09 3.21
C ALA A 64 18.22 -7.06 4.25
N ALA A 65 16.95 -6.91 4.66
CA ALA A 65 16.32 -7.85 5.56
C ALA A 65 16.28 -9.27 5.00
N ALA A 66 16.15 -9.42 3.67
CA ALA A 66 16.06 -10.72 3.04
C ALA A 66 17.33 -11.57 3.22
N GLY A 67 18.52 -10.96 3.24
CA GLY A 67 19.80 -11.66 3.41
C GLY A 67 20.04 -12.22 4.81
N MET A 68 19.14 -11.92 5.76
CA MET A 68 19.13 -12.53 7.08
C MET A 68 18.34 -13.84 7.11
N PHE A 69 17.66 -14.21 6.02
CA PHE A 69 17.05 -15.53 5.87
C PHE A 69 18.07 -16.54 5.35
N ILE A 70 17.88 -17.79 5.79
CA ILE A 70 18.69 -18.94 5.36
C ILE A 70 17.86 -20.00 4.64
N VAL A 71 16.54 -19.82 4.55
CA VAL A 71 15.59 -20.76 3.95
C VAL A 71 14.70 -20.08 2.92
N PRO A 72 14.19 -20.84 1.93
CA PRO A 72 13.11 -20.38 1.07
C PRO A 72 11.96 -19.80 1.89
N THR A 73 11.45 -18.66 1.47
CA THR A 73 10.37 -17.94 2.17
C THR A 73 9.40 -17.37 1.16
N ALA A 74 8.12 -17.36 1.48
CA ALA A 74 7.07 -16.72 0.70
C ALA A 74 6.19 -15.89 1.61
N VAL A 75 5.65 -14.80 1.07
CA VAL A 75 4.70 -13.92 1.74
C VAL A 75 3.59 -13.52 0.78
N ILE A 76 2.36 -13.51 1.27
CA ILE A 76 1.21 -12.90 0.60
C ILE A 76 0.46 -12.05 1.62
N VAL A 77 -0.03 -10.89 1.17
CA VAL A 77 -0.73 -9.93 2.00
C VAL A 77 -2.04 -9.54 1.31
N GLY A 78 -3.15 -9.59 2.05
CA GLY A 78 -4.44 -9.07 1.66
C GLY A 78 -4.89 -7.97 2.61
N GLN A 79 -5.55 -6.95 2.09
CA GLN A 79 -5.86 -5.74 2.86
C GLN A 79 -7.19 -5.09 2.44
N PRO A 80 -8.31 -5.49 3.05
CA PRO A 80 -9.57 -4.76 2.93
C PRO A 80 -9.57 -3.46 3.75
N SER A 81 -10.38 -2.50 3.30
CA SER A 81 -10.57 -1.20 3.92
C SER A 81 -12.00 -0.69 3.78
N TRP A 82 -12.41 0.09 4.77
CA TRP A 82 -13.69 0.77 4.87
C TRP A 82 -13.41 2.22 5.24
N VAL A 83 -13.95 3.16 4.47
CA VAL A 83 -13.63 4.58 4.56
C VAL A 83 -14.94 5.35 4.61
N ASP A 84 -15.11 6.15 5.65
CA ASP A 84 -16.12 7.19 5.72
C ASP A 84 -15.44 8.51 5.34
N TYR A 85 -16.12 9.34 4.54
CA TYR A 85 -15.59 10.62 4.11
C TYR A 85 -16.60 11.75 4.32
N ASP A 86 -16.07 12.94 4.57
CA ASP A 86 -16.78 14.20 4.68
C ASP A 86 -16.10 15.24 3.78
N HIS A 87 -16.86 15.84 2.88
CA HIS A 87 -16.43 16.88 1.95
C HIS A 87 -16.99 18.24 2.37
N GLU A 88 -16.22 19.33 2.18
CA GLU A 88 -16.62 20.68 2.61
C GLU A 88 -17.93 21.17 1.97
N SER A 89 -18.26 20.64 0.79
CA SER A 89 -19.50 20.95 0.07
C SER A 89 -20.76 20.36 0.72
N GLY A 90 -20.63 19.68 1.86
CA GLY A 90 -21.73 19.02 2.57
C GLY A 90 -22.00 17.58 2.14
N ASN A 91 -21.20 17.03 1.22
CA ASN A 91 -21.32 15.64 0.78
C ASN A 91 -20.54 14.72 1.72
N SER A 92 -21.22 13.73 2.30
CA SER A 92 -20.61 12.68 3.11
C SER A 92 -21.02 11.30 2.59
N GLY A 93 -20.17 10.30 2.78
CA GLY A 93 -20.49 8.93 2.36
C GLY A 93 -19.50 7.90 2.87
N SER A 94 -19.66 6.66 2.41
CA SER A 94 -18.76 5.57 2.74
C SER A 94 -18.33 4.79 1.49
N ILE A 95 -17.12 4.22 1.56
CA ILE A 95 -16.50 3.47 0.49
C ILE A 95 -15.78 2.25 1.08
N GLN A 96 -15.76 1.16 0.36
CA GLN A 96 -15.06 -0.06 0.75
C GLN A 96 -14.27 -0.61 -0.42
N GLY A 97 -13.13 -1.22 -0.14
CA GLY A 97 -12.28 -1.81 -1.17
C GLY A 97 -11.27 -2.79 -0.59
N SER A 98 -10.73 -3.64 -1.44
CA SER A 98 -9.69 -4.61 -1.06
C SER A 98 -8.50 -4.52 -2.00
N ARG A 99 -7.30 -4.78 -1.46
CA ARG A 99 -6.05 -4.82 -2.25
C ARG A 99 -5.12 -5.92 -1.78
N PHE A 100 -4.20 -6.29 -2.65
CA PHE A 100 -3.11 -7.23 -2.38
C PHE A 100 -1.77 -6.51 -2.45
N PRO A 101 -1.36 -5.83 -1.35
CA PRO A 101 -0.25 -4.87 -1.41
C PRO A 101 1.12 -5.54 -1.61
N LEU A 102 1.24 -6.83 -1.32
CA LEU A 102 2.50 -7.55 -1.38
C LEU A 102 2.29 -9.04 -1.64
N MET A 103 3.01 -9.57 -2.62
CA MET A 103 3.32 -10.97 -2.79
C MET A 103 4.81 -11.09 -3.01
N GLY A 104 5.48 -12.05 -2.38
CA GLY A 104 6.92 -12.18 -2.51
C GLY A 104 7.40 -13.60 -2.25
N VAL A 105 8.45 -13.98 -2.96
CA VAL A 105 9.22 -15.20 -2.73
C VAL A 105 10.69 -14.86 -2.59
N GLY A 106 11.36 -15.59 -1.71
CA GLY A 106 12.77 -15.50 -1.42
C GLY A 106 13.36 -16.89 -1.50
N TYR A 107 14.48 -17.03 -2.20
CA TYR A 107 15.12 -18.32 -2.39
C TYR A 107 16.62 -18.19 -2.14
N PRO A 108 17.22 -19.07 -1.30
CA PRO A 108 18.65 -19.08 -1.06
C PRO A 108 19.40 -19.49 -2.32
N GLY A 109 20.40 -18.70 -2.67
CA GLY A 109 21.23 -18.95 -3.84
C GLY A 109 22.55 -18.21 -3.70
N PHE A 110 23.64 -18.89 -4.07
CA PHE A 110 24.99 -18.44 -3.75
C PHE A 110 25.17 -18.20 -2.24
N SER A 111 25.85 -17.11 -1.87
CA SER A 111 26.07 -16.71 -0.48
C SER A 111 24.99 -15.75 0.02
N GLY A 112 23.78 -15.79 -0.55
CA GLY A 112 22.71 -14.84 -0.25
C GLY A 112 21.31 -15.36 -0.59
N ILE A 113 20.36 -14.43 -0.66
CA ILE A 113 18.94 -14.69 -0.91
C ILE A 113 18.52 -13.86 -2.13
N PHE A 114 18.01 -14.54 -3.15
CA PHE A 114 17.28 -13.88 -4.24
C PHE A 114 15.85 -13.64 -3.80
N THR A 115 15.27 -12.54 -4.25
CA THR A 115 13.89 -12.18 -3.98
C THR A 115 13.17 -11.81 -5.26
N LEU A 116 11.91 -12.18 -5.35
CA LEU A 116 10.99 -11.75 -6.40
C LEU A 116 9.72 -11.31 -5.70
N SER A 117 9.26 -10.08 -5.96
CA SER A 117 8.06 -9.54 -5.32
C SER A 117 7.18 -8.75 -6.29
N LEU A 118 5.89 -8.86 -6.08
CA LEU A 118 4.86 -8.03 -6.67
C LEU A 118 4.30 -7.14 -5.55
N SER A 119 4.20 -5.85 -5.82
CA SER A 119 3.78 -4.86 -4.83
C SER A 119 2.88 -3.81 -5.44
N SER A 120 1.93 -3.30 -4.66
CA SER A 120 1.18 -2.10 -5.05
C SER A 120 2.03 -0.85 -4.81
N PHE A 121 1.98 0.12 -5.74
CA PHE A 121 2.73 1.37 -5.63
C PHE A 121 1.80 2.58 -5.54
N LEU A 122 0.92 2.79 -6.52
CA LEU A 122 -0.06 3.88 -6.53
C LEU A 122 -1.46 3.31 -6.78
N ASP A 123 -2.41 3.70 -5.93
CA ASP A 123 -3.81 3.38 -6.09
C ASP A 123 -4.56 4.57 -6.66
N GLN A 124 -5.24 4.34 -7.78
CA GLN A 124 -5.95 5.37 -8.55
C GLN A 124 -7.43 5.00 -8.76
N HIS A 125 -7.94 3.99 -8.06
CA HIS A 125 -9.35 3.63 -8.16
C HIS A 125 -10.23 4.63 -7.42
N TYR A 126 -11.16 5.31 -8.11
CA TYR A 126 -12.21 6.14 -7.52
C TYR A 126 -13.46 6.26 -8.42
N LYS A 127 -14.61 6.48 -7.78
CA LYS A 127 -15.87 6.78 -8.46
C LYS A 127 -16.50 8.03 -7.87
N SER A 128 -17.03 8.91 -8.70
CA SER A 128 -17.68 10.14 -8.30
C SER A 128 -18.91 10.38 -9.17
N GLN A 129 -19.95 10.98 -8.59
CA GLN A 129 -21.14 11.41 -9.29
C GLN A 129 -21.31 12.92 -9.08
N ARG A 130 -21.71 13.64 -10.13
CA ARG A 130 -21.99 15.07 -10.08
C ARG A 130 -23.27 15.38 -10.86
N SER A 131 -24.22 16.06 -10.23
CA SER A 131 -25.32 16.70 -10.94
C SER A 131 -24.85 18.03 -11.55
N LEU A 132 -25.23 18.30 -12.79
CA LEU A 132 -24.97 19.55 -13.49
C LEU A 132 -26.25 20.05 -14.17
N GLU A 133 -26.47 21.36 -14.18
CA GLU A 133 -27.47 21.97 -15.06
C GLU A 133 -26.87 22.19 -16.44
N LEU A 134 -27.47 21.59 -17.47
CA LEU A 134 -27.17 21.85 -18.86
C LEU A 134 -28.32 22.60 -19.51
N ASP A 135 -28.01 23.63 -20.29
CA ASP A 135 -28.99 24.24 -21.18
C ASP A 135 -29.15 23.34 -22.41
N LEU A 136 -30.30 22.66 -22.47
CA LEU A 136 -30.68 21.80 -23.58
C LEU A 136 -31.84 22.46 -24.31
N ARG A 137 -31.57 23.00 -25.51
CA ARG A 137 -32.56 23.67 -26.37
C ARG A 137 -33.26 24.88 -25.73
N GLY A 138 -32.58 25.61 -24.83
CA GLY A 138 -33.13 26.79 -24.16
C GLY A 138 -33.81 26.47 -22.82
N GLU A 139 -33.85 25.19 -22.42
CA GLU A 139 -34.35 24.76 -21.11
C GLU A 139 -33.20 24.23 -20.25
N LYS A 140 -33.08 24.77 -19.03
CA LYS A 140 -32.14 24.25 -18.03
C LYS A 140 -32.63 22.90 -17.52
N SER A 141 -31.78 21.91 -17.67
CA SER A 141 -32.06 20.51 -17.41
C SER A 141 -30.98 19.92 -16.52
N GLU A 142 -31.36 19.27 -15.42
CA GLU A 142 -30.41 18.60 -14.54
C GLU A 142 -29.97 17.26 -15.15
N VAL A 143 -28.67 17.08 -15.29
CA VAL A 143 -28.03 15.91 -15.90
C VAL A 143 -26.99 15.37 -14.93
N THR A 144 -26.84 14.05 -14.90
CA THR A 144 -25.88 13.39 -14.01
C THR A 144 -24.64 12.99 -14.79
N ASP A 145 -23.48 13.50 -14.36
CA ASP A 145 -22.18 13.00 -14.80
C ASP A 145 -21.69 11.93 -13.80
N LEU A 146 -21.41 10.73 -14.29
CA LEU A 146 -20.70 9.68 -13.58
C LEU A 146 -19.24 9.67 -14.04
N PHE A 147 -18.32 9.87 -13.11
CA PHE A 147 -16.89 9.79 -13.37
C PHE A 147 -16.31 8.57 -12.64
N GLU A 148 -15.70 7.68 -13.40
CA GLU A 148 -15.01 6.49 -12.89
C GLU A 148 -13.55 6.50 -13.35
N GLN A 149 -12.65 6.29 -12.40
CA GLN A 149 -11.25 6.00 -12.67
C GLN A 149 -10.94 4.65 -12.05
N ASP A 150 -10.60 3.68 -12.89
CA ASP A 150 -10.20 2.35 -12.45
C ASP A 150 -8.77 2.06 -12.89
N GLY A 151 -7.90 1.80 -11.92
CA GLY A 151 -6.52 1.48 -12.20
C GLY A 151 -5.63 1.54 -10.98
N SER A 152 -4.47 0.90 -11.12
CA SER A 152 -3.41 0.96 -10.15
C SER A 152 -2.07 0.77 -10.85
N ILE A 153 -1.02 1.24 -10.19
CA ILE A 153 0.36 1.00 -10.60
C ILE A 153 0.95 0.07 -9.57
N GLY A 154 1.44 -1.08 -10.04
CA GLY A 154 2.21 -2.02 -9.26
C GLY A 154 3.70 -1.93 -9.57
N SER A 155 4.50 -2.64 -8.80
CA SER A 155 5.92 -2.88 -9.08
C SER A 155 6.24 -4.36 -9.00
N LEU A 156 6.96 -4.85 -10.01
CA LEU A 156 7.65 -6.14 -10.01
C LEU A 156 9.10 -5.89 -9.61
N ASN A 157 9.55 -6.44 -8.49
CA ASN A 157 10.90 -6.25 -7.99
C ASN A 157 11.66 -7.57 -7.92
N PHE A 158 12.84 -7.60 -8.52
CA PHE A 158 13.83 -8.65 -8.38
C PHE A 158 14.96 -8.13 -7.49
N GLY A 159 15.38 -8.89 -6.48
CA GLY A 159 16.41 -8.43 -5.56
C GLY A 159 17.38 -9.52 -5.16
N TYR A 160 18.52 -9.09 -4.65
CA TYR A 160 19.52 -9.96 -4.06
C TYR A 160 20.02 -9.34 -2.77
N SER A 161 20.13 -10.16 -1.73
CA SER A 161 20.67 -9.74 -0.46
C SER A 161 21.68 -10.73 0.07
N ARG A 162 22.74 -10.20 0.67
CA ARG A 162 23.88 -10.96 1.15
C ARG A 162 24.23 -10.54 2.57
N PRO A 163 24.36 -11.50 3.51
CA PRO A 163 24.93 -11.22 4.82
C PRO A 163 26.41 -10.82 4.70
N ILE A 164 26.80 -9.84 5.51
CA ILE A 164 28.18 -9.40 5.72
C ILE A 164 28.57 -9.75 7.15
N GLY A 165 29.41 -10.76 7.29
CA GLY A 165 29.73 -11.34 8.59
C GLY A 165 28.50 -12.02 9.21
N THR A 166 28.34 -11.89 10.52
CA THR A 166 27.25 -12.54 11.27
C THR A 166 26.16 -11.57 11.72
N SER A 167 26.37 -10.27 11.57
CA SER A 167 25.51 -9.23 12.15
C SER A 167 24.97 -8.22 11.15
N ALA A 168 25.49 -8.15 9.92
CA ALA A 168 25.04 -7.18 8.93
C ALA A 168 24.60 -7.87 7.65
N ALA A 169 23.83 -7.15 6.83
CA ALA A 169 23.45 -7.54 5.48
C ALA A 169 23.35 -6.32 4.58
N LEU A 170 23.69 -6.52 3.31
CA LEU A 170 23.38 -5.59 2.22
C LEU A 170 22.33 -6.22 1.32
N GLY A 171 21.51 -5.40 0.71
CA GLY A 171 20.57 -5.85 -0.31
C GLY A 171 20.35 -4.78 -1.36
N PHE A 172 20.05 -5.24 -2.56
CA PHE A 172 19.58 -4.37 -3.62
C PHE A 172 18.41 -5.03 -4.36
N SER A 173 17.56 -4.21 -4.97
CA SER A 173 16.44 -4.67 -5.78
C SER A 173 16.22 -3.77 -6.98
N LEU A 174 16.06 -4.38 -8.14
CA LEU A 174 15.63 -3.75 -9.39
C LEU A 174 14.13 -3.91 -9.53
N GLY A 175 13.41 -2.81 -9.68
CA GLY A 175 11.97 -2.77 -9.84
C GLY A 175 11.54 -2.30 -11.22
N ARG A 176 10.39 -2.78 -11.68
CA ARG A 176 9.67 -2.26 -12.84
C ARG A 176 8.26 -1.88 -12.43
N TYR A 177 7.95 -0.59 -12.54
CA TYR A 177 6.60 -0.08 -12.41
C TYR A 177 5.80 -0.44 -13.65
N THR A 178 4.59 -0.95 -13.44
CA THR A 178 3.65 -1.28 -14.50
C THR A 178 2.23 -1.15 -14.00
N GLY A 179 1.33 -0.73 -14.87
CA GLY A 179 -0.08 -0.56 -14.52
C GLY A 179 -0.86 0.02 -15.68
N SER A 180 -2.16 0.14 -15.50
CA SER A 180 -3.01 0.86 -16.42
C SER A 180 -4.11 1.56 -15.67
N ILE A 181 -4.60 2.65 -16.25
CA ILE A 181 -5.73 3.41 -15.74
C ILE A 181 -6.72 3.58 -16.87
N LEU A 182 -7.96 3.22 -16.58
CA LEU A 182 -9.12 3.49 -17.40
C LEU A 182 -9.91 4.62 -16.72
N ARG A 183 -10.07 5.73 -17.42
CA ARG A 183 -10.99 6.81 -17.04
C ARG A 183 -12.23 6.70 -17.90
N GLN A 184 -13.38 6.74 -17.28
CA GLN A 184 -14.68 6.75 -17.94
C GLN A 184 -15.48 7.95 -17.42
N LEU A 185 -16.02 8.72 -18.35
CA LEU A 185 -17.03 9.73 -18.08
C LEU A 185 -18.29 9.29 -18.80
N GLU A 186 -19.33 9.01 -18.03
CA GLU A 186 -20.67 8.75 -18.52
C GLU A 186 -21.56 9.92 -18.14
N ARG A 187 -22.36 10.41 -19.09
CA ARG A 187 -23.37 11.41 -18.86
C ARG A 187 -24.73 10.77 -19.09
N ASP A 188 -25.48 10.66 -17.99
CA ASP A 188 -26.80 10.09 -17.96
C ASP A 188 -27.86 11.19 -18.12
N PHE A 189 -28.69 11.03 -19.16
CA PHE A 189 -29.82 11.91 -19.49
C PHE A 189 -31.18 11.29 -19.07
N SER A 190 -31.19 10.14 -18.37
CA SER A 190 -32.39 9.39 -18.00
C SER A 190 -33.38 10.17 -17.13
N THR A 191 -32.91 11.20 -16.43
CA THR A 191 -33.71 12.12 -15.62
C THR A 191 -34.52 13.12 -16.46
N LEU A 192 -34.24 13.21 -17.77
CA LEU A 192 -34.86 14.19 -18.66
C LEU A 192 -36.10 13.62 -19.35
N SER A 193 -37.23 14.32 -19.17
CA SER A 193 -38.51 13.96 -19.79
C SER A 193 -38.71 14.69 -21.12
N PHE A 194 -37.84 14.47 -22.11
CA PHE A 194 -37.97 15.06 -23.45
C PHE A 194 -38.66 14.12 -24.46
N PRO A 195 -39.35 14.65 -25.50
CA PRO A 195 -39.80 13.85 -26.63
C PRO A 195 -38.59 13.37 -27.45
N GLY A 196 -38.26 12.09 -27.33
CA GLY A 196 -37.06 11.46 -27.87
C GLY A 196 -36.02 11.24 -26.76
N ALA A 197 -35.78 9.98 -26.40
CA ALA A 197 -34.77 9.64 -25.41
C ALA A 197 -33.39 10.10 -25.92
N LEU A 198 -32.71 10.97 -25.16
CA LEU A 198 -31.31 11.29 -25.42
C LEU A 198 -30.48 10.07 -25.00
N GLU A 199 -29.66 9.55 -25.92
CA GLU A 199 -28.72 8.47 -25.58
C GLU A 199 -27.63 8.98 -24.63
N SER A 200 -27.25 8.14 -23.67
CA SER A 200 -26.17 8.41 -22.74
C SER A 200 -24.87 8.69 -23.50
N TYR A 201 -24.14 9.73 -23.11
CA TYR A 201 -22.83 10.00 -23.68
C TYR A 201 -21.76 9.30 -22.83
N GLN A 202 -20.94 8.47 -23.44
CA GLN A 202 -19.82 7.82 -22.77
C GLN A 202 -18.52 8.13 -23.50
N THR A 203 -17.52 8.59 -22.75
CA THR A 203 -16.14 8.66 -23.23
C THR A 203 -15.25 7.85 -22.30
N SER A 204 -14.26 7.19 -22.89
CA SER A 204 -13.27 6.41 -22.15
C SER A 204 -11.87 6.80 -22.61
N SER A 205 -10.93 6.75 -21.68
CA SER A 205 -9.54 7.07 -21.94
C SER A 205 -8.66 6.14 -21.13
N ARG A 206 -7.65 5.56 -21.77
CA ARG A 206 -6.78 4.56 -21.17
C ARG A 206 -5.34 4.99 -21.26
N TRP A 207 -4.65 4.95 -20.12
CA TRP A 207 -3.20 5.13 -20.04
C TRP A 207 -2.54 3.88 -19.50
N THR A 208 -1.44 3.48 -20.14
CA THR A 208 -0.57 2.41 -19.66
C THR A 208 0.69 3.02 -19.06
N TYR A 209 1.02 2.59 -17.84
CA TYR A 209 2.14 3.12 -17.08
C TYR A 209 3.33 2.19 -17.14
N SER A 210 4.53 2.76 -17.29
CA SER A 210 5.78 2.02 -17.19
C SER A 210 6.89 2.87 -16.61
N GLY A 211 7.74 2.26 -15.79
CA GLY A 211 8.90 2.93 -15.18
C GLY A 211 9.83 1.92 -14.53
N THR A 212 10.97 2.38 -14.03
CA THR A 212 11.97 1.52 -13.37
C THR A 212 12.35 2.09 -12.01
N SER A 213 12.85 1.21 -11.14
CA SER A 213 13.39 1.61 -9.85
C SER A 213 14.59 0.75 -9.45
N LEU A 214 15.42 1.32 -8.59
CA LEU A 214 16.54 0.66 -7.94
C LEU A 214 16.48 0.97 -6.45
N THR A 215 16.34 -0.05 -5.61
CA THR A 215 16.40 0.09 -4.16
C THR A 215 17.68 -0.53 -3.63
N GLY A 216 18.48 0.22 -2.89
CA GLY A 216 19.61 -0.29 -2.12
C GLY A 216 19.32 -0.19 -0.63
N GLY A 217 19.78 -1.15 0.17
CA GLY A 217 19.57 -1.16 1.61
C GLY A 217 20.69 -1.85 2.38
N MET A 218 20.77 -1.50 3.65
CA MET A 218 21.64 -2.14 4.63
C MET A 218 20.89 -2.38 5.93
N ALA A 219 21.22 -3.46 6.61
CA ALA A 219 20.73 -3.76 7.94
C ALA A 219 21.85 -4.30 8.82
N ALA A 220 21.84 -3.92 10.11
CA ALA A 220 22.81 -4.38 11.09
C ALA A 220 22.13 -4.68 12.43
N ASN A 221 22.48 -5.82 13.01
CA ASN A 221 22.14 -6.22 14.36
C ASN A 221 23.28 -5.78 15.30
N LEU A 222 22.95 -4.91 16.25
CA LEU A 222 23.84 -4.46 17.30
C LEU A 222 23.64 -5.38 18.51
N GLY A 223 24.43 -6.46 18.53
CA GLY A 223 24.27 -7.55 19.50
C GLY A 223 22.91 -8.24 19.36
N THR A 224 22.32 -8.62 20.48
CA THR A 224 21.01 -9.29 20.55
C THR A 224 19.87 -8.35 20.93
N PHE A 225 20.15 -7.05 21.11
CA PHE A 225 19.20 -6.10 21.68
C PHE A 225 18.76 -5.01 20.71
N ALA A 226 19.51 -4.70 19.65
CA ALA A 226 19.09 -3.68 18.69
C ALA A 226 19.35 -4.08 17.24
N ARG A 227 18.50 -3.59 16.34
CA ARG A 227 18.64 -3.66 14.89
C ARG A 227 18.44 -2.27 14.31
N VAL A 228 19.25 -1.92 13.32
CA VAL A 228 19.13 -0.71 12.52
C VAL A 228 19.13 -1.06 11.05
N ALA A 229 18.36 -0.35 10.25
CA ALA A 229 18.35 -0.50 8.81
C ALA A 229 18.10 0.84 8.12
N ALA A 230 18.64 0.97 6.93
CA ALA A 230 18.42 2.11 6.05
C ALA A 230 18.30 1.64 4.61
N SER A 231 17.47 2.31 3.83
CA SER A 231 17.36 2.06 2.40
C SER A 231 17.07 3.34 1.61
N VAL A 232 17.46 3.31 0.34
CA VAL A 232 17.21 4.35 -0.63
C VAL A 232 16.63 3.72 -1.88
N THR A 233 15.50 4.23 -2.34
CA THR A 233 14.89 3.87 -3.62
C THR A 233 15.05 5.05 -4.56
N TRP A 234 15.79 4.82 -5.65
CA TRP A 234 15.78 5.67 -6.82
C TRP A 234 14.72 5.15 -7.79
N SER A 235 13.98 6.06 -8.40
CA SER A 235 12.97 5.76 -9.41
C SER A 235 13.25 6.61 -10.64
N GLY A 236 13.20 5.99 -11.82
CA GLY A 236 13.16 6.73 -13.07
C GLY A 236 11.79 7.37 -13.30
N ASP A 237 11.66 8.07 -14.42
CA ASP A 237 10.39 8.65 -14.80
C ASP A 237 9.33 7.56 -15.04
N LEU A 238 8.12 7.87 -14.63
CA LEU A 238 6.95 7.03 -14.86
C LEU A 238 6.25 7.55 -16.12
N ASN A 239 6.37 6.79 -17.21
CA ASN A 239 5.75 7.14 -18.49
C ASN A 239 4.33 6.60 -18.56
N ALA A 240 3.39 7.45 -18.96
CA ALA A 240 1.99 7.12 -19.18
C ALA A 240 1.68 7.26 -20.66
N THR A 241 1.51 6.14 -21.35
CA THR A 241 1.20 6.10 -22.78
C THR A 241 -0.30 6.02 -23.00
N ALA A 242 -0.87 6.96 -23.74
CA ALA A 242 -2.28 6.98 -24.09
C ALA A 242 -2.57 5.90 -25.15
N SER A 243 -3.72 5.21 -25.06
CA SER A 243 -4.15 4.32 -26.15
C SER A 243 -4.59 5.11 -27.38
N ASP A 244 -4.56 4.50 -28.56
CA ASP A 244 -4.92 5.17 -29.84
C ASP A 244 -6.32 5.83 -29.81
N ASP A 245 -7.27 5.21 -29.11
CA ASP A 245 -8.64 5.71 -28.96
C ASP A 245 -8.81 6.77 -27.84
N THR A 246 -7.72 7.14 -27.16
CA THR A 246 -7.73 8.11 -26.06
C THR A 246 -7.50 9.52 -26.60
N PRO A 247 -8.40 10.50 -26.33
CA PRO A 247 -8.19 11.90 -26.71
C PRO A 247 -7.00 12.60 -26.02
N GLY A 248 -6.39 11.95 -25.02
CA GLY A 248 -5.25 12.47 -24.26
C GLY A 248 -3.89 12.17 -24.89
N MET A 249 -2.85 12.83 -24.40
CA MET A 249 -1.47 12.63 -24.85
C MET A 249 -0.68 11.73 -23.89
N ASP A 250 0.44 11.21 -24.39
CA ASP A 250 1.50 10.60 -23.60
C ASP A 250 2.06 11.60 -22.57
N ARG A 251 2.45 11.09 -21.40
CA ARG A 251 2.99 11.87 -20.30
C ARG A 251 4.18 11.18 -19.66
N SER A 252 5.00 11.95 -18.97
CA SER A 252 6.08 11.44 -18.13
C SER A 252 6.02 12.15 -16.79
N PHE A 253 6.22 11.40 -15.72
CA PHE A 253 6.13 11.90 -14.35
C PHE A 253 7.42 11.59 -13.60
N SER A 254 8.14 12.60 -13.13
CA SER A 254 9.35 12.37 -12.36
C SER A 254 9.04 11.89 -10.95
N LEU A 255 9.41 10.63 -10.66
CA LEU A 255 9.21 10.01 -9.35
C LEU A 255 10.34 10.42 -8.39
N PRO A 256 10.02 10.69 -7.11
CA PRO A 256 11.03 11.17 -6.18
C PRO A 256 11.91 10.05 -5.65
N MET A 257 13.12 10.44 -5.24
CA MET A 257 13.96 9.56 -4.43
C MET A 257 13.32 9.36 -3.04
N GLN A 258 13.29 8.11 -2.59
CA GLN A 258 12.69 7.73 -1.32
C GLN A 258 13.74 7.20 -0.35
N TYR A 259 13.76 7.75 0.86
CA TYR A 259 14.67 7.36 1.92
C TYR A 259 13.88 6.68 3.04
N ARG A 260 14.39 5.56 3.55
CA ARG A 260 13.83 4.88 4.72
C ARG A 260 14.89 4.66 5.78
N LEU A 261 14.49 4.79 7.03
CA LEU A 261 15.28 4.48 8.20
C LEU A 261 14.42 3.70 9.18
N GLY A 262 14.96 2.65 9.78
CA GLY A 262 14.25 1.81 10.72
C GLY A 262 15.14 1.31 11.84
N THR A 263 14.55 1.12 13.02
CA THR A 263 15.20 0.47 14.15
C THR A 263 14.22 -0.38 14.94
N SER A 264 14.74 -1.43 15.56
CA SER A 264 14.05 -2.26 16.54
C SER A 264 14.96 -2.48 17.74
N ILE A 265 14.41 -2.36 18.95
CA ILE A 265 15.15 -2.51 20.21
C ILE A 265 14.37 -3.47 21.11
N VAL A 266 15.03 -4.53 21.57
CA VAL A 266 14.53 -5.46 22.60
C VAL A 266 14.86 -4.87 23.96
N LEU A 267 13.84 -4.41 24.69
CA LEU A 267 14.00 -3.80 26.00
C LEU A 267 14.02 -4.83 27.14
N ALA A 268 13.28 -5.92 26.96
CA ALA A 268 13.23 -7.05 27.86
C ALA A 268 12.88 -8.31 27.06
N PRO A 269 13.10 -9.53 27.59
CA PRO A 269 12.70 -10.73 26.87
C PRO A 269 11.20 -10.67 26.53
N GLY A 270 10.86 -10.77 25.24
CA GLY A 270 9.48 -10.66 24.76
C GLY A 270 8.86 -9.26 24.78
N LEU A 271 9.65 -8.19 24.94
CA LEU A 271 9.23 -6.80 24.73
C LEU A 271 10.19 -6.13 23.73
N MET A 272 9.67 -5.74 22.57
CA MET A 272 10.42 -5.04 21.53
C MET A 272 9.72 -3.72 21.18
N ILE A 273 10.48 -2.65 20.99
CA ILE A 273 10.02 -1.38 20.43
C ILE A 273 10.59 -1.25 19.02
N THR A 274 9.82 -0.69 18.11
CA THR A 274 10.28 -0.32 16.77
C THR A 274 9.98 1.14 16.47
N ALA A 275 10.85 1.77 15.68
CA ALA A 275 10.63 3.07 15.10
C ALA A 275 11.09 3.06 13.63
N SER A 276 10.39 3.79 12.78
CA SER A 276 10.71 3.90 11.36
C SER A 276 10.31 5.25 10.81
N ALA A 277 11.01 5.69 9.77
CA ALA A 277 10.73 6.92 9.05
C ALA A 277 10.89 6.71 7.55
N ILE A 278 10.04 7.38 6.78
CA ILE A 278 10.12 7.48 5.31
C ILE A 278 10.07 8.95 4.92
N ARG A 279 10.88 9.32 3.94
CA ARG A 279 10.82 10.63 3.29
C ARG A 279 10.90 10.48 1.77
N ALA A 280 10.04 11.20 1.04
CA ALA A 280 10.12 11.37 -0.40
C ALA A 280 9.59 12.76 -0.78
N ASP A 281 10.25 13.46 -1.69
CA ASP A 281 9.88 14.83 -2.07
C ASP A 281 9.21 14.87 -3.44
N TRP A 282 7.88 14.95 -3.45
CA TRP A 282 7.10 14.88 -4.69
C TRP A 282 6.98 16.23 -5.40
N ALA A 283 7.53 17.33 -4.86
CA ALA A 283 7.30 18.68 -5.38
C ALA A 283 7.57 18.83 -6.89
N ASP A 284 8.55 18.12 -7.43
CA ASP A 284 8.90 18.24 -8.84
C ASP A 284 7.81 17.70 -9.80
N ILE A 285 6.95 16.78 -9.35
CA ILE A 285 5.87 16.20 -10.16
C ILE A 285 4.73 17.21 -10.43
N GLU A 286 4.66 18.31 -9.67
CA GLU A 286 3.61 19.32 -9.82
C GLU A 286 3.61 19.92 -11.24
N ARG A 287 4.78 20.05 -11.85
CA ARG A 287 4.95 20.56 -13.22
C ARG A 287 4.38 19.61 -14.28
N ASP A 288 4.24 18.33 -13.93
CA ASP A 288 3.80 17.27 -14.83
C ASP A 288 2.29 16.98 -14.69
N LEU A 289 1.61 17.61 -13.71
CA LEU A 289 0.18 17.44 -13.44
C LEU A 289 -0.66 18.54 -14.10
N ASP A 290 -1.69 18.15 -14.84
CA ASP A 290 -2.66 19.10 -15.44
C ASP A 290 -3.80 19.47 -14.50
N THR A 291 -3.98 18.73 -13.40
CA THR A 291 -5.06 18.97 -12.44
C THR A 291 -4.57 19.83 -11.29
N PRO A 292 -5.34 20.84 -10.86
CA PRO A 292 -4.99 21.65 -9.70
C PRO A 292 -5.00 20.77 -8.44
N THR A 293 -3.82 20.29 -8.07
CA THR A 293 -3.57 19.41 -6.92
C THR A 293 -2.43 20.02 -6.11
N THR A 294 -2.60 20.13 -4.79
CA THR A 294 -1.45 20.50 -3.94
C THR A 294 -0.51 19.31 -3.84
N VAL A 295 0.71 19.50 -4.33
CA VAL A 295 1.80 18.52 -4.26
C VAL A 295 2.73 18.88 -3.10
N GLY A 296 3.17 17.88 -2.33
CA GLY A 296 4.09 18.12 -1.23
C GLY A 296 5.03 16.96 -0.90
N SER A 297 6.04 17.25 -0.11
CA SER A 297 6.95 16.23 0.42
C SER A 297 6.24 15.31 1.42
N THR A 298 6.41 13.99 1.27
CA THR A 298 5.97 13.02 2.27
C THR A 298 7.05 12.85 3.33
N SER A 299 6.63 12.91 4.59
CA SER A 299 7.46 12.57 5.74
C SER A 299 6.58 11.80 6.71
N ASN A 300 6.82 10.49 6.78
CA ASN A 300 6.04 9.57 7.59
C ASN A 300 6.93 9.02 8.69
N ILE A 301 6.38 8.93 9.90
CA ILE A 301 7.05 8.35 11.06
C ILE A 301 6.10 7.33 11.68
N GLY A 302 6.64 6.18 12.05
CA GLY A 302 5.94 5.06 12.64
C GLY A 302 6.66 4.54 13.87
N VAL A 303 5.93 4.24 14.93
CA VAL A 303 6.44 3.64 16.17
C VAL A 303 5.53 2.51 16.61
N GLY A 304 6.09 1.47 17.22
CA GLY A 304 5.31 0.33 17.69
C GLY A 304 5.98 -0.47 18.79
N VAL A 305 5.17 -1.31 19.42
CA VAL A 305 5.56 -2.20 20.51
C VAL A 305 5.06 -3.61 20.22
N GLU A 306 5.94 -4.60 20.36
CA GLU A 306 5.64 -6.03 20.25
C GLU A 306 5.83 -6.71 21.61
N LEU A 307 4.83 -7.50 22.01
CA LEU A 307 4.78 -8.30 23.22
C LEU A 307 4.71 -9.79 22.84
N SER A 308 5.83 -10.49 22.92
CA SER A 308 5.97 -11.86 22.37
C SER A 308 5.80 -12.98 23.40
N ARG A 309 5.43 -12.67 24.65
CA ARG A 309 5.25 -13.67 25.72
C ARG A 309 3.85 -14.31 25.76
N ALA A 310 2.88 -13.71 25.09
CA ALA A 310 1.54 -14.27 25.03
C ALA A 310 1.54 -15.60 24.24
N ASN A 311 0.78 -16.57 24.73
CA ASN A 311 0.56 -17.84 24.06
C ASN A 311 -0.92 -18.24 24.14
N ILE A 312 -1.39 -18.99 23.15
CA ILE A 312 -2.74 -19.57 23.12
C ILE A 312 -2.64 -20.99 22.60
N PHE A 313 -3.19 -21.97 23.32
CA PHE A 313 -3.10 -23.40 22.99
C PHE A 313 -1.66 -23.90 22.74
N GLY A 314 -0.67 -23.33 23.45
CA GLY A 314 0.75 -23.65 23.28
C GLY A 314 1.41 -23.01 22.05
N LEU A 315 0.69 -22.19 21.27
CA LEU A 315 1.23 -21.43 20.15
C LEU A 315 1.62 -20.02 20.61
N ALA A 316 2.78 -19.53 20.15
CA ALA A 316 3.19 -18.16 20.39
C ALA A 316 2.24 -17.18 19.70
N LEU A 317 1.73 -16.20 20.46
CA LEU A 317 0.75 -15.22 20.02
C LEU A 317 1.25 -13.80 20.31
N PRO A 318 2.28 -13.29 19.60
CA PRO A 318 2.78 -11.95 19.82
C PRO A 318 1.69 -10.89 19.60
N LEU A 319 1.50 -10.02 20.58
CA LEU A 319 0.59 -8.88 20.52
C LEU A 319 1.35 -7.63 20.09
N ARG A 320 0.74 -6.81 19.24
CA ARG A 320 1.41 -5.67 18.61
C ARG A 320 0.52 -4.45 18.62
N PHE A 321 1.13 -3.30 18.88
CA PHE A 321 0.47 -2.01 18.83
C PHE A 321 1.37 -1.02 18.12
N GLY A 322 0.77 -0.11 17.37
CA GLY A 322 1.47 0.84 16.54
C GLY A 322 0.77 2.18 16.43
N TYR A 323 1.57 3.19 16.15
CA TYR A 323 1.11 4.52 15.77
C TYR A 323 1.95 5.02 14.60
N ARG A 324 1.27 5.63 13.63
CA ARG A 324 1.90 6.22 12.45
C ARG A 324 1.28 7.56 12.15
N THR A 325 2.11 8.50 11.72
CA THR A 325 1.65 9.81 11.24
C THR A 325 2.49 10.25 10.05
N GLY A 326 1.90 11.04 9.17
CA GLY A 326 2.61 11.56 8.02
C GLY A 326 1.84 12.55 7.16
N LYS A 327 2.47 12.94 6.06
CA LYS A 327 1.89 13.83 5.04
C LYS A 327 1.66 13.04 3.76
N LEU A 328 0.54 13.31 3.10
CA LEU A 328 0.24 12.74 1.80
C LEU A 328 0.96 13.54 0.69
N PRO A 329 1.37 12.89 -0.41
CA PRO A 329 2.03 13.59 -1.51
C PRO A 329 1.07 14.48 -2.30
N PHE A 330 -0.19 14.08 -2.39
CA PHE A 330 -1.23 14.74 -3.18
C PHE A 330 -2.41 15.06 -2.28
N SER A 331 -2.93 16.28 -2.41
CA SER A 331 -4.02 16.78 -1.59
C SER A 331 -5.00 17.59 -2.42
N LEU A 332 -6.28 17.49 -2.04
CA LEU A 332 -7.36 18.27 -2.63
C LEU A 332 -7.44 19.64 -1.92
N GLY A 333 -7.45 20.73 -2.68
CA GLY A 333 -7.48 22.10 -2.16
C GLY A 333 -6.11 22.71 -1.88
N SER A 334 -6.05 23.75 -1.04
CA SER A 334 -4.88 24.64 -0.87
C SER A 334 -3.94 24.26 0.29
N GLY A 335 -3.88 22.99 0.69
CA GLY A 335 -3.01 22.54 1.78
C GLY A 335 -2.66 21.05 1.73
N VAL A 336 -1.51 20.68 2.29
CA VAL A 336 -1.04 19.29 2.32
C VAL A 336 -1.82 18.50 3.37
N ALA A 337 -2.50 17.45 2.91
CA ALA A 337 -3.25 16.52 3.74
C ALA A 337 -2.31 15.69 4.61
N THR A 338 -2.80 15.36 5.80
CA THR A 338 -2.08 14.55 6.79
C THR A 338 -2.81 13.24 7.04
N GLU A 339 -2.06 12.18 7.36
CA GLU A 339 -2.60 10.87 7.75
C GLU A 339 -2.10 10.52 9.15
N ARG A 340 -3.01 10.04 10.01
CA ARG A 340 -2.70 9.48 11.33
C ARG A 340 -3.36 8.13 11.47
N ILE A 341 -2.63 7.14 11.97
CA ILE A 341 -3.10 5.76 12.10
C ILE A 341 -2.71 5.22 13.46
N PHE A 342 -3.68 4.59 14.12
CA PHE A 342 -3.44 3.68 15.23
C PHE A 342 -3.62 2.25 14.72
N SER A 343 -2.71 1.37 15.10
CA SER A 343 -2.77 -0.03 14.70
C SER A 343 -2.63 -0.96 15.89
N ALA A 344 -3.29 -2.11 15.76
CA ALA A 344 -3.16 -3.22 16.68
C ALA A 344 -3.14 -4.51 15.86
N GLY A 345 -2.50 -5.55 16.39
CA GLY A 345 -2.49 -6.83 15.70
C GLY A 345 -1.91 -7.95 16.53
N LEU A 346 -2.00 -9.14 15.96
CA LEU A 346 -1.50 -10.36 16.54
C LEU A 346 -0.80 -11.20 15.48
N GLY A 347 0.20 -11.96 15.90
CA GLY A 347 0.84 -12.98 15.08
C GLY A 347 0.51 -14.36 15.62
N LEU A 348 0.54 -15.36 14.76
CA LEU A 348 0.39 -16.75 15.13
C LEU A 348 1.44 -17.57 14.40
N SER A 349 2.35 -18.17 15.16
CA SER A 349 3.35 -19.12 14.63
C SER A 349 2.71 -20.50 14.58
N LEU A 350 2.40 -21.00 13.38
CA LEU A 350 1.74 -22.29 13.17
C LEU A 350 2.71 -23.47 13.30
N SER A 351 3.96 -23.25 12.90
CA SER A 351 5.01 -24.26 12.90
C SER A 351 6.37 -23.57 13.03
N GLN A 352 7.23 -24.10 13.89
CA GLN A 352 8.57 -23.61 14.13
C GLN A 352 9.55 -24.79 14.18
N ALA A 353 10.70 -24.67 13.53
CA ALA A 353 11.80 -25.62 13.61
C ALA A 353 13.10 -24.84 13.80
N ASP A 354 13.90 -25.18 14.82
CA ASP A 354 15.20 -24.55 15.10
C ASP A 354 15.15 -23.01 15.07
N ASP A 355 14.19 -22.43 15.79
CA ASP A 355 13.87 -20.99 15.84
C ASP A 355 13.35 -20.34 14.54
N ILE A 356 13.23 -21.08 13.44
CA ILE A 356 12.65 -20.61 12.18
C ILE A 356 11.14 -20.84 12.16
N VAL A 357 10.37 -19.77 11.96
CA VAL A 357 8.92 -19.87 11.74
C VAL A 357 8.68 -20.38 10.32
N LEU A 358 8.25 -21.64 10.21
CA LEU A 358 7.95 -22.30 8.93
C LEU A 358 6.58 -21.90 8.38
N GLY A 359 5.66 -21.51 9.25
CA GLY A 359 4.34 -21.04 8.88
C GLY A 359 3.86 -20.00 9.88
N GLY A 360 3.52 -18.81 9.40
CA GLY A 360 3.07 -17.70 10.22
C GLY A 360 1.87 -17.00 9.61
N VAL A 361 0.95 -16.56 10.46
CA VAL A 361 -0.15 -15.68 10.09
C VAL A 361 -0.01 -14.43 10.93
N ASP A 362 -0.04 -13.25 10.32
CA ASP A 362 -0.19 -12.00 11.05
C ASP A 362 -1.48 -11.31 10.64
N ALA A 363 -2.22 -10.83 11.63
CA ALA A 363 -3.43 -10.04 11.44
C ALA A 363 -3.21 -8.66 12.08
N ALA A 364 -3.60 -7.61 11.37
CA ALA A 364 -3.57 -6.25 11.86
C ALA A 364 -4.90 -5.56 11.57
N ILE A 365 -5.27 -4.64 12.44
CA ILE A 365 -6.33 -3.68 12.23
C ILE A 365 -5.79 -2.28 12.44
N GLU A 366 -6.07 -1.39 11.49
CA GLU A 366 -5.66 0.01 11.49
C GLU A 366 -6.92 0.87 11.56
N ARG A 367 -6.95 1.82 12.51
CA ARG A 367 -7.91 2.94 12.54
C ARG A 367 -7.15 4.20 12.16
N GLY A 368 -7.48 4.77 11.01
CA GLY A 368 -6.80 5.96 10.51
C GLY A 368 -7.73 7.13 10.23
N ARG A 369 -7.16 8.32 10.22
CA ARG A 369 -7.81 9.54 9.77
C ARG A 369 -6.90 10.26 8.78
N ARG A 370 -7.47 10.71 7.67
CA ARG A 370 -6.84 11.66 6.74
C ARG A 370 -7.58 12.98 6.81
N SER A 371 -6.86 14.07 6.78
CA SER A 371 -7.46 15.40 6.82
C SER A 371 -6.68 16.37 5.95
N GLY A 372 -7.38 17.01 5.03
CA GLY A 372 -6.92 18.16 4.23
C GLY A 372 -7.90 19.33 4.39
N SER A 373 -7.77 20.34 3.53
CA SER A 373 -8.63 21.54 3.60
C SER A 373 -10.07 21.26 3.17
N VAL A 374 -10.25 20.43 2.12
CA VAL A 374 -11.54 20.21 1.45
C VAL A 374 -12.19 18.88 1.82
N LEU A 375 -11.36 17.91 2.24
CA LEU A 375 -11.75 16.52 2.46
C LEU A 375 -11.20 16.02 3.80
N SER A 376 -12.02 15.28 4.54
CA SER A 376 -11.61 14.50 5.71
C SER A 376 -12.10 13.06 5.51
N GLU A 377 -11.25 12.10 5.83
CA GLU A 377 -11.59 10.67 5.79
C GLU A 377 -11.27 10.00 7.11
N ALA A 378 -12.16 9.11 7.51
CA ALA A 378 -11.98 8.19 8.62
C ALA A 378 -12.01 6.78 8.04
N PHE A 379 -10.95 5.99 8.23
CA PHE A 379 -10.92 4.62 7.74
C PHE A 379 -10.62 3.57 8.79
N TRP A 380 -11.20 2.40 8.58
CA TRP A 380 -10.78 1.12 9.10
C TRP A 380 -10.10 0.33 8.00
N ARG A 381 -9.10 -0.46 8.39
CA ARG A 381 -8.40 -1.33 7.44
C ARG A 381 -7.91 -2.54 8.18
N ALA A 382 -8.17 -3.71 7.62
CA ALA A 382 -7.60 -4.95 8.12
C ALA A 382 -6.49 -5.40 7.19
N THR A 383 -5.44 -6.01 7.73
CA THR A 383 -4.36 -6.63 6.98
C THR A 383 -4.20 -8.06 7.46
N ILE A 384 -4.14 -9.00 6.53
CA ILE A 384 -3.78 -10.38 6.81
C ILE A 384 -2.56 -10.70 5.97
N SER A 385 -1.52 -11.22 6.60
CA SER A 385 -0.36 -11.76 5.90
C SER A 385 -0.13 -13.22 6.25
N LEU A 386 0.15 -14.01 5.22
CA LEU A 386 0.58 -15.39 5.36
C LEU A 386 2.05 -15.46 4.99
N ARG A 387 2.83 -16.09 5.86
CA ARG A 387 4.24 -16.38 5.63
C ARG A 387 4.46 -17.88 5.67
N VAL A 388 5.20 -18.39 4.70
CA VAL A 388 5.63 -19.78 4.65
C VAL A 388 7.12 -19.81 4.41
N SER A 389 7.84 -20.59 5.20
CA SER A 389 9.27 -20.83 5.03
C SER A 389 9.51 -22.34 5.15
N GLY A 390 10.40 -22.89 4.34
CA GLY A 390 10.59 -24.34 4.35
C GLY A 390 11.74 -24.80 3.46
N TYR A 391 12.27 -25.97 3.80
CA TYR A 391 13.30 -26.70 3.07
C TYR A 391 12.73 -27.47 1.88
#